data_AF-A0A4R2J556-F1
#
_entry.id   AF-A0A4R2J556-F1
#
_cell.length_a   1.000
_cell.length_b   1.000
_cell.length_c   1.000
_cell.angle_alpha   90.00
_cell.angle_beta   90.00
_cell.angle_gamma   90.00
#
_symmetry.space_group_name_H-M   'P 1'
#
loop_
_entity.id
_entity.type
_entity.pdbx_description
1 polymer ?
#
loop_
_entity_poly.entity_id
_entity_poly.type
_entity_poly.pdbx_seq_one_letter_code
_entity_poly.pdbx_strand_id
1 'polypeptide(L)' 'MWETKINPTKIFELQCKNTTYFGIGSIKKIEDILEVLKHKGIDNVIFVTGKNSY' A
#
# COMPACT_ATOMS: atom_id res chain seq x y z
N MET A 1 7.72 -18.93 15.96
CA MET A 1 6.57 -19.85 15.86
C MET A 1 5.85 -19.49 14.57
N TRP A 2 5.83 -20.38 13.56
CA TRP A 2 5.24 -20.09 12.25
C TRP A 2 3.72 -20.28 12.34
N GLU A 3 2.95 -19.24 11.99
CA GLU A 3 1.49 -19.32 11.92
C GLU A 3 1.06 -19.98 10.61
N THR A 4 0.24 -21.03 10.71
CA THR A 4 -0.28 -21.78 9.56
C THR A 4 -1.47 -21.10 8.89
N LYS A 5 -2.07 -20.09 9.54
CA LYS A 5 -3.24 -19.36 9.06
C LYS A 5 -2.90 -17.89 8.91
N ILE A 6 -3.21 -17.32 7.75
CA ILE A 6 -3.06 -15.90 7.47
C ILE A 6 -4.41 -15.23 7.67
N ASN A 7 -4.46 -14.13 8.43
CA ASN A 7 -5.65 -13.29 8.47
C ASN A 7 -5.69 -12.40 7.21
N PRO A 8 -6.63 -12.61 6.28
CA PRO A 8 -6.68 -11.87 5.02
C PRO A 8 -6.96 -10.38 5.19
N THR A 9 -7.62 -9.96 6.28
CA THR A 9 -7.92 -8.55 6.55
C THR A 9 -6.75 -7.79 7.15
N LYS A 10 -5.69 -8.52 7.53
CA LYS A 10 -4.47 -7.91 8.06
C LYS A 10 -3.67 -7.30 6.91
N ILE A 11 -3.65 -5.98 6.87
CA ILE A 11 -2.73 -5.22 6.04
C ILE A 11 -1.44 -5.05 6.84
N PHE A 12 -0.30 -5.40 6.25
CA PHE A 12 1.00 -5.19 6.85
C PHE A 12 1.80 -4.16 6.06
N GLU A 13 2.45 -3.26 6.78
CA GLU A 13 3.45 -2.37 6.22
C GLU A 13 4.81 -3.05 6.22
N LEU A 14 5.44 -3.07 5.05
CA LEU A 14 6.85 -3.33 4.91
C LEU A 14 7.56 -2.00 4.68
N GLN A 15 8.29 -1.54 5.69
CA GLN A 15 9.12 -0.35 5.59
C GLN A 15 10.57 -0.78 5.39
N CYS A 16 11.07 -0.56 4.18
CA CYS A 16 12.50 -0.71 3.85
C CYS A 16 13.03 0.65 3.40
N LYS A 17 13.21 0.84 2.08
CA LYS A 17 13.52 2.16 1.49
C LYS A 17 12.25 2.95 1.15
N ASN A 18 11.17 2.23 0.88
CA ASN A 18 9.83 2.73 0.62
C ASN A 18 8.84 2.02 1.55
N THR A 19 7.68 2.65 1.76
CA THR A 19 6.55 2.05 2.45
C THR A 19 5.75 1.24 1.45
N THR A 20 5.64 -0.07 1.68
CA THR A 20 4.81 -0.97 0.86
C THR A 20 3.73 -1.62 1.73
N TYR A 21 2.47 -1.49 1.32
CA TYR A 21 1.33 -2.12 2.01
C TYR A 21 0.96 -3.44 1.34
N PHE A 22 0.98 -4.52 2.10
CA PHE A 22 0.60 -5.85 1.64
C PHE A 22 -0.63 -6.36 2.37
N GLY A 23 -1.51 -7.07 1.65
CA GLY A 23 -2.73 -7.64 2.20
C GLY A 23 -3.96 -7.36 1.33
N ILE A 24 -5.04 -8.10 1.56
CA ILE A 24 -6.32 -7.84 0.90
C ILE A 24 -6.89 -6.56 1.50
N GLY A 25 -7.07 -5.54 0.64
CA GLY A 25 -7.52 -4.22 1.08
C GLY A 25 -6.41 -3.19 1.27
N SER A 26 -5.15 -3.49 0.90
CA SER A 26 -4.06 -2.49 0.89
C SER A 26 -4.41 -1.21 0.14
N ILE A 27 -5.30 -1.29 -0.86
CA ILE A 27 -5.78 -0.12 -1.60
C ILE A 27 -6.41 0.94 -0.68
N LYS A 28 -7.00 0.55 0.45
CA LYS A 28 -7.56 1.47 1.45
C LYS A 28 -6.49 2.33 2.14
N LYS A 29 -5.21 1.99 1.99
CA LYS A 29 -4.05 2.72 2.52
C LYS A 29 -3.40 3.66 1.50
N ILE A 30 -4.03 3.85 0.34
CA ILE A 30 -3.51 4.75 -0.69
C ILE A 30 -3.47 6.22 -0.24
N GLU A 31 -4.40 6.63 0.63
CA GLU A 31 -4.46 7.99 1.19
C GLU A 31 -3.15 8.34 1.92
N ASP A 32 -2.64 7.41 2.75
CA ASP A 32 -1.37 7.55 3.47
C ASP A 32 -0.21 7.83 2.47
N ILE A 33 -0.21 7.18 1.30
CA ILE A 33 0.82 7.39 0.25
C ILE A 33 0.64 8.76 -0.41
N LEU A 34 -0.60 9.13 -0.75
CA LEU A 34 -0.91 10.39 -1.42
C LEU A 34 -0.61 11.60 -0.55
N GLU A 35 -0.87 11.53 0.76
CA GLU A 35 -0.55 12.58 1.71
C GLU A 35 0.97 12.82 1.75
N VAL A 36 1.78 11.75 1.80
CA VAL A 36 3.24 11.85 1.74
C VAL A 36 3.73 12.48 0.42
N LEU A 37 3.13 12.11 -0.71
CA LEU A 37 3.48 12.70 -2.02
C LEU A 37 3.09 14.19 -2.08
N LYS A 38 1.93 14.55 -1.51
CA LYS A 38 1.47 15.93 -1.44
C LYS A 38 2.39 16.78 -0.57
N HIS A 39 2.84 16.26 0.59
CA HIS A 39 3.84 16.93 1.43
C HIS A 39 5.18 17.13 0.73
N LYS A 40 5.50 16.31 -0.27
CA LYS A 40 6.69 16.46 -1.12
C LYS A 40 6.49 17.42 -2.30
N GLY A 41 5.30 18.03 -2.42
CA GLY A 41 4.96 18.94 -3.52
C GLY A 41 4.71 18.22 -4.85
N ILE A 42 4.39 16.93 -4.82
CA ILE A 42 4.07 16.15 -6.02
C ILE A 42 2.54 16.17 -6.21
N ASP A 43 2.09 16.86 -7.25
CA ASP A 43 0.66 17.01 -7.54
C ASP A 43 0.15 16.06 -8.64
N ASN A 44 1.05 15.55 -9.48
CA ASN A 44 0.71 14.71 -10.61
C ASN A 44 1.39 13.34 -10.45
N VAL A 45 0.59 12.28 -10.46
CA VAL A 45 1.04 10.90 -10.28
C VAL A 45 0.43 10.00 -11.35
N ILE A 46 1.22 9.04 -11.85
CA ILE A 46 0.74 8.00 -12.76
C ILE A 46 0.66 6.70 -12.00
N PHE A 47 -0.51 6.07 -12.04
CA PHE A 47 -0.71 4.73 -11.49
C PHE A 47 -0.45 3.68 -12.55
N VAL A 48 0.49 2.78 -12.26
CA VAL A 48 0.76 1.60 -13.09
C VAL A 48 0.16 0.40 -12.38
N THR A 49 -0.99 -0.07 -12.85
CA THR A 49 -1.73 -1.19 -12.26
C THR A 49 -2.01 -2.27 -13.30
N GLY A 50 -2.22 -3.50 -12.83
CA GLY A 50 -2.77 -4.58 -13.66
C GLY A 50 -4.25 -4.33 -13.96
N LYS A 51 -4.78 -5.07 -14.96
CA LYS A 51 -6.15 -4.91 -15.48
C LYS A 51 -7.27 -4.85 -14.42
N ASN A 52 -7.11 -5.55 -13.29
CA ASN A 52 -8.09 -5.62 -12.19
C ASN A 52 -7.46 -5.30 -10.82
N SER A 53 -6.42 -4.46 -10.79
CA SER A 53 -5.62 -4.20 -9.58
C SER A 53 -5.86 -2.83 -8.94
N TYR A 54 -6.93 -2.14 -9.35
CA TYR A 54 -7.41 -0.89 -8.78
C TYR A 54 -8.56 -1.13 -7.79
#